data_AF-A0A180EQC3-F1
#
_entry.id   AF-A0A180EQC3-F1
#
_cell.length_a   1.000
_cell.length_b   1.000
_cell.length_c   1.000
_cell.angle_alpha   90.00
_cell.angle_beta   90.00
_cell.angle_gamma   90.00
#
_symmetry.space_group_name_H-M   'P 1'
#
loop_
_entity.id
_entity.type
_entity.pdbx_description
1 polymer ?
#
loop_
_entity_poly.entity_id
_entity_poly.type
_entity_poly.pdbx_seq_one_letter_code
_entity_poly.pdbx_strand_id
1 'polypeptide(L)'
;MPQPTIIPTLAAARHPRLRYVLKEVSRDLGYQFQLITDQDKWLAHESPFKLRYGLEERRDVACPAIPTSPILKGKGVSEVELAVEFRRDGYPTFFNSPAQPEGTSQLPFDALACIFFCLGRYEEYSPFQPDDHGRFPATQSHAAANDYLHLPVVRYWCRRIAELLQGAYPTLPPPKSHPNYFQPTYDIDLLWAYHHRGWKGLASGVRDSVTGKWDRARLRFSVSESEDSYNLLTRLLALHPRQRPNKRTLPYVFWLLANNDLRQDVNPYPIPDEQVEAIRTTSDVAQHGIHPGYGTLDNLELLREETQRLGQITGCAPRHGRQHFLRFRLPDTYRNLLLAGIANDHSMGYADQPGWRAGTNLPYKWYDLEREAATGLTIHPFAAMDVTLKNYENIGPAEARDQILELRAAVAKYGGPFTLLWHNSSYAPEHGWAGWGEMYEELVQGLHDLDE
;
A
#
# COMPACT_ATOMS: atom_id res chain seq x y z
N MET A 1 -5.67 -26.49 -8.88
CA MET A 1 -5.47 -26.06 -7.48
C MET A 1 -6.43 -26.86 -6.61
N PRO A 2 -6.02 -27.33 -5.41
CA PRO A 2 -6.95 -27.97 -4.49
C PRO A 2 -8.10 -27.01 -4.17
N GLN A 3 -9.31 -27.54 -3.98
CA GLN A 3 -10.44 -26.72 -3.55
C GLN A 3 -10.11 -26.09 -2.18
N PRO A 4 -10.43 -24.80 -1.97
CA PRO A 4 -10.16 -24.16 -0.69
C PRO A 4 -11.00 -24.81 0.42
N THR A 5 -10.43 -24.95 1.61
CA THR A 5 -11.15 -25.45 2.79
C THR A 5 -12.28 -24.48 3.14
N ILE A 6 -13.52 -24.94 3.11
CA ILE A 6 -14.70 -24.12 3.40
C ILE A 6 -14.91 -24.03 4.91
N ILE A 7 -15.07 -22.80 5.42
CA ILE A 7 -15.38 -22.50 6.81
C ILE A 7 -16.74 -21.80 6.86
N PRO A 8 -17.86 -22.53 7.00
CA PRO A 8 -19.16 -21.94 7.27
C PRO A 8 -19.09 -21.08 8.54
N THR A 9 -19.41 -19.80 8.38
CA THR A 9 -19.35 -18.78 9.42
C THR A 9 -20.77 -18.33 9.75
N LEU A 10 -21.28 -18.71 10.94
CA LEU A 10 -22.60 -18.32 11.40
C LEU A 10 -22.55 -16.90 11.98
N ALA A 11 -23.43 -16.03 11.51
CA ALA A 11 -23.65 -14.69 12.07
C ALA A 11 -25.14 -14.36 12.12
N ALA A 12 -25.52 -13.42 12.97
CA ALA A 12 -26.93 -13.00 13.12
C ALA A 12 -27.53 -12.38 11.84
N ALA A 13 -26.72 -11.73 11.00
CA ALA A 13 -27.20 -11.04 9.80
C ALA A 13 -26.16 -11.06 8.68
N ARG A 14 -26.65 -10.94 7.44
CA ARG A 14 -25.80 -10.74 6.26
C ARG A 14 -25.50 -9.24 6.14
N HIS A 15 -24.24 -8.86 6.32
CA HIS A 15 -23.81 -7.48 6.17
C HIS A 15 -22.69 -7.34 5.12
N PRO A 16 -22.71 -6.34 4.22
CA PRO A 16 -21.67 -6.13 3.21
C PRO A 16 -20.26 -6.01 3.78
N ARG A 17 -20.08 -5.30 4.91
CA ARG A 17 -18.78 -5.15 5.60
C ARG A 17 -18.23 -6.50 6.08
N LEU A 18 -19.05 -7.30 6.75
CA LEU A 18 -18.68 -8.64 7.21
C LEU A 18 -18.30 -9.56 6.04
N ARG A 19 -19.09 -9.54 4.96
CA ARG A 19 -18.79 -10.31 3.75
C ARG A 19 -17.46 -9.89 3.11
N TYR A 20 -17.20 -8.59 3.08
CA TYR A 20 -15.96 -8.05 2.54
C TYR A 20 -14.75 -8.51 3.37
N VAL A 21 -14.77 -8.31 4.69
CA VAL A 21 -13.62 -8.68 5.52
C VAL A 21 -13.38 -10.19 5.52
N LEU A 22 -14.43 -11.02 5.55
CA LEU A 22 -14.29 -12.47 5.41
C LEU A 22 -13.64 -12.86 4.08
N LYS A 23 -13.92 -12.12 2.98
CA LYS A 23 -13.29 -12.33 1.68
C LYS A 23 -11.81 -11.94 1.66
N GLU A 24 -11.42 -10.87 2.35
CA GLU A 24 -10.02 -10.46 2.46
C GLU A 24 -9.23 -11.45 3.36
N VAL A 25 -9.79 -11.87 4.49
CA VAL A 25 -9.22 -12.93 5.34
C VAL A 25 -9.12 -14.26 4.58
N SER A 26 -10.11 -14.59 3.75
CA SER A 26 -10.05 -15.74 2.83
C SER A 26 -8.87 -15.66 1.86
N ARG A 27 -8.60 -14.49 1.28
CA ARG A 27 -7.48 -14.31 0.33
C ARG A 27 -6.13 -14.49 1.01
N ASP A 28 -6.05 -14.03 2.25
CA ASP A 28 -4.88 -14.19 3.09
C ASP A 28 -4.66 -15.66 3.48
N LEU A 29 -5.59 -16.24 4.24
CA LEU A 29 -5.42 -17.55 4.86
C LEU A 29 -5.62 -18.72 3.90
N GLY A 30 -6.17 -18.48 2.71
CA GLY A 30 -6.46 -19.54 1.72
C GLY A 30 -7.68 -20.40 2.06
N TYR A 31 -8.41 -20.07 3.11
CA TYR A 31 -9.70 -20.69 3.43
C TYR A 31 -10.85 -19.97 2.71
N GLN A 32 -11.99 -20.63 2.52
CA GLN A 32 -13.20 -20.01 2.01
C GLN A 32 -14.20 -19.81 3.15
N PHE A 33 -14.23 -18.61 3.74
CA PHE A 33 -15.23 -18.26 4.75
C PHE A 33 -16.59 -18.04 4.08
N GLN A 34 -17.57 -18.87 4.43
CA GLN A 34 -18.91 -18.79 3.86
C GLN A 34 -19.88 -18.25 4.90
N LEU A 35 -20.38 -17.02 4.68
CA LEU A 35 -21.34 -16.40 5.60
C LEU A 35 -22.71 -17.09 5.54
N ILE A 36 -23.17 -17.59 6.68
CA ILE A 36 -24.47 -18.24 6.87
C ILE A 36 -25.20 -17.53 8.02
N THR A 37 -26.52 -17.33 7.86
CA THR A 37 -27.38 -16.70 8.89
C THR A 37 -28.48 -17.62 9.40
N ASP A 38 -28.63 -18.78 8.77
CA ASP A 38 -29.60 -19.80 9.11
C ASP A 38 -28.87 -20.88 9.92
N GLN A 39 -29.27 -21.03 11.18
CA GLN A 39 -28.59 -21.92 12.12
C GLN A 39 -28.70 -23.38 11.69
N ASP A 40 -29.85 -23.82 11.19
CA ASP A 40 -30.07 -25.21 10.80
C ASP A 40 -29.21 -25.57 9.58
N LYS A 41 -29.12 -24.66 8.61
CA LYS A 41 -28.22 -24.82 7.46
C LYS A 41 -26.76 -24.83 7.86
N TRP A 42 -26.36 -24.04 8.85
CA TRP A 42 -24.99 -24.03 9.35
C TRP A 42 -24.65 -25.32 10.11
N LEU A 43 -25.58 -25.83 10.93
CA LEU A 43 -25.44 -27.11 11.63
C LEU A 43 -25.39 -28.29 10.65
N ALA A 44 -26.22 -28.29 9.62
CA ALA A 44 -26.26 -29.33 8.58
C ALA A 44 -25.12 -29.24 7.55
N HIS A 45 -24.29 -28.18 7.58
CA HIS A 45 -23.19 -28.03 6.63
C HIS A 45 -22.15 -29.15 6.82
N GLU A 46 -21.74 -29.76 5.70
CA GLU A 46 -20.81 -30.91 5.64
C GLU A 46 -19.38 -30.58 6.11
N SER A 47 -19.06 -29.30 6.30
CA SER A 47 -17.69 -28.92 6.68
C SER A 47 -17.49 -29.22 8.16
N PRO A 48 -16.41 -29.93 8.54
CA PRO A 48 -16.09 -30.16 9.94
C PRO A 48 -15.57 -28.89 10.64
N PHE A 49 -15.18 -27.86 9.87
CA PHE A 49 -14.60 -26.63 10.38
C PHE A 49 -15.66 -25.52 10.36
N LYS A 50 -16.05 -25.02 11.52
CA LYS A 50 -17.11 -24.01 11.62
C LYS A 50 -16.66 -22.82 12.46
N LEU A 51 -17.21 -21.65 12.17
CA LEU A 51 -16.91 -20.42 12.91
C LEU A 51 -18.21 -19.73 13.31
N ARG A 52 -18.21 -19.08 14.48
CA ARG A 52 -19.29 -18.19 14.92
C ARG A 52 -18.81 -16.76 15.00
N TYR A 53 -19.65 -15.81 14.60
CA TYR A 53 -19.37 -14.39 14.70
C TYR A 53 -20.50 -13.66 15.46
N GLY A 54 -20.18 -13.16 16.66
CA GLY A 54 -21.09 -12.32 17.45
C GLY A 54 -22.30 -13.03 18.05
N LEU A 55 -22.20 -14.31 18.35
CA LEU A 55 -23.29 -15.11 18.91
C LEU A 55 -22.83 -15.75 20.23
N GLU A 56 -23.71 -15.76 21.23
CA GLU A 56 -23.40 -16.27 22.58
C GLU A 56 -22.92 -17.72 22.57
N GLU A 57 -21.82 -18.02 23.26
CA GLU A 57 -21.31 -19.39 23.36
C GLU A 57 -22.40 -20.33 23.89
N ARG A 58 -22.66 -21.43 23.17
CA ARG A 58 -23.59 -22.44 23.66
C ARG A 58 -22.78 -23.57 24.22
N ARG A 59 -23.10 -23.98 25.46
CA ARG A 59 -22.35 -25.00 26.21
C ARG A 59 -22.34 -26.38 25.53
N ASP A 60 -23.25 -26.62 24.58
CA ASP A 60 -23.44 -27.88 23.87
C ASP A 60 -22.53 -28.05 22.65
N VAL A 61 -21.93 -26.97 22.12
CA VAL A 61 -21.08 -27.03 20.91
C VAL A 61 -19.81 -26.22 21.12
N ALA A 62 -18.69 -26.91 21.37
CA ALA A 62 -17.36 -26.32 21.33
C ALA A 62 -17.03 -25.90 19.90
N CYS A 63 -17.27 -24.64 19.57
CA CYS A 63 -17.04 -24.06 18.24
C CYS A 63 -16.34 -22.71 18.40
N PRO A 64 -15.28 -22.44 17.64
CA PRO A 64 -14.55 -21.19 17.76
C PRO A 64 -15.45 -19.99 17.44
N ALA A 65 -15.29 -18.92 18.21
CA ALA A 65 -16.06 -17.70 18.10
C ALA A 65 -15.19 -16.45 18.02
N ILE A 66 -15.63 -15.47 17.24
CA ILE A 66 -15.11 -14.11 17.22
C ILE A 66 -16.22 -13.19 17.73
N PRO A 67 -15.96 -12.29 18.68
CA PRO A 67 -16.95 -11.32 19.15
C PRO A 67 -17.36 -10.36 18.02
N THR A 68 -18.45 -9.64 18.20
CA THR A 68 -18.97 -8.71 17.18
C THR A 68 -18.94 -7.27 17.66
N SER A 69 -18.57 -6.38 16.74
CA SER A 69 -18.58 -4.94 16.93
C SER A 69 -19.60 -4.27 16.02
N PRO A 70 -20.20 -3.14 16.44
CA PRO A 70 -21.19 -2.42 15.64
C PRO A 70 -20.68 -2.01 14.25
N ILE A 71 -19.38 -1.72 14.11
CA ILE A 71 -18.78 -1.29 12.85
C ILE A 71 -19.01 -2.29 11.70
N LEU A 72 -19.13 -3.58 11.97
CA LEU A 72 -19.37 -4.59 10.92
C LEU A 72 -20.83 -4.77 10.53
N LYS A 73 -21.76 -4.08 11.22
CA LYS A 73 -23.21 -4.08 11.00
C LYS A 73 -23.79 -2.68 10.73
N GLY A 74 -22.95 -1.66 10.76
CA GLY A 74 -23.35 -0.26 10.59
C GLY A 74 -23.42 0.19 9.13
N LYS A 75 -23.89 1.42 8.91
CA LYS A 75 -23.90 2.10 7.61
C LYS A 75 -23.23 3.47 7.76
N GLY A 76 -22.37 3.83 6.80
CA GLY A 76 -21.57 5.05 6.87
C GLY A 76 -20.58 5.08 8.03
N VAL A 77 -20.00 6.24 8.30
CA VAL A 77 -19.10 6.40 9.43
C VAL A 77 -19.92 6.59 10.71
N SER A 78 -19.49 5.92 11.76
CA SER A 78 -20.00 6.09 13.12
C SER A 78 -18.80 6.29 14.04
N GLU A 79 -19.02 7.04 15.12
CA GLU A 79 -18.06 7.09 16.22
C GLU A 79 -17.85 5.67 16.77
N VAL A 80 -16.59 5.32 17.01
CA VAL A 80 -16.18 4.01 17.50
C VAL A 80 -15.16 4.23 18.61
N GLU A 81 -15.36 3.53 19.73
CA GLU A 81 -14.37 3.49 20.80
C GLU A 81 -13.23 2.55 20.37
N LEU A 82 -12.02 3.09 20.26
CA LEU A 82 -10.83 2.39 19.77
C LEU A 82 -9.76 2.29 20.85
N ALA A 83 -10.16 1.96 22.08
CA ALA A 83 -9.20 1.74 23.15
C ALA A 83 -8.23 0.60 22.77
N VAL A 84 -6.93 0.90 22.74
CA VAL A 84 -5.88 -0.06 22.38
C VAL A 84 -5.44 -0.84 23.60
N GLU A 85 -5.38 -2.15 23.45
CA GLU A 85 -4.72 -3.07 24.38
C GLU A 85 -3.61 -3.80 23.62
N PHE A 86 -2.39 -3.71 24.16
CA PHE A 86 -1.26 -4.49 23.68
C PHE A 86 -1.30 -5.90 24.26
N ARG A 87 -1.15 -6.89 23.39
CA ARG A 87 -1.04 -8.29 23.77
C ARG A 87 0.40 -8.60 24.19
N ARG A 88 0.60 -9.75 24.85
CA ARG A 88 1.92 -10.15 25.38
C ARG A 88 3.00 -10.28 24.30
N ASP A 89 2.59 -10.51 23.06
CA ASP A 89 3.44 -10.60 21.87
C ASP A 89 3.72 -9.22 21.21
N GLY A 90 3.31 -8.12 21.85
CA GLY A 90 3.60 -6.75 21.43
C GLY A 90 2.66 -6.20 20.36
N TYR A 91 1.61 -6.93 19.94
CA TYR A 91 0.68 -6.44 18.93
C TYR A 91 -0.54 -5.74 19.56
N PRO A 92 -1.00 -4.62 18.96
CA PRO A 92 -2.18 -3.92 19.42
C PRO A 92 -3.45 -4.65 18.99
N THR A 93 -4.47 -4.53 19.82
CA THR A 93 -5.84 -4.93 19.51
C THR A 93 -6.78 -3.85 20.04
N PHE A 94 -7.87 -3.63 19.32
CA PHE A 94 -8.97 -2.77 19.72
C PHE A 94 -10.28 -3.50 19.36
N PHE A 95 -11.43 -2.90 19.69
CA PHE A 95 -12.70 -3.65 19.75
C PHE A 95 -12.62 -4.85 20.70
N ASN A 96 -12.02 -4.61 21.88
CA ASN A 96 -11.84 -5.62 22.91
C ASN A 96 -13.20 -6.03 23.50
N SER A 97 -13.31 -7.30 23.84
CA SER A 97 -14.47 -7.87 24.52
C SER A 97 -14.14 -8.16 25.99
N PRO A 98 -15.14 -8.16 26.89
CA PRO A 98 -14.92 -8.52 28.29
C PRO A 98 -14.20 -9.86 28.42
N ALA A 99 -13.34 -9.96 29.43
CA ALA A 99 -12.56 -11.16 29.72
C ALA A 99 -13.47 -12.40 29.79
N GLN A 100 -13.13 -13.42 29.00
CA GLN A 100 -13.85 -14.68 29.00
C GLN A 100 -13.22 -15.68 29.98
N PRO A 101 -13.99 -16.63 30.53
CA PRO A 101 -13.46 -17.71 31.36
C PRO A 101 -12.33 -18.48 30.66
N GLU A 102 -11.39 -19.03 31.43
CA GLU A 102 -10.37 -19.92 30.88
C GLU A 102 -11.03 -21.14 30.21
N GLY A 103 -10.60 -21.46 28.99
CA GLY A 103 -11.14 -22.57 28.20
C GLY A 103 -12.21 -22.21 27.16
N THR A 104 -12.65 -20.95 27.09
CA THR A 104 -13.53 -20.51 25.98
C THR A 104 -12.77 -20.48 24.66
N SER A 105 -13.36 -21.05 23.60
CA SER A 105 -12.79 -21.02 22.25
C SER A 105 -13.13 -19.69 21.55
N GLN A 106 -12.80 -18.56 22.18
CA GLN A 106 -13.16 -17.23 21.69
C GLN A 106 -11.98 -16.26 21.72
N LEU A 107 -11.86 -15.40 20.70
CA LEU A 107 -10.90 -14.30 20.73
C LEU A 107 -11.35 -13.19 21.69
N PRO A 108 -10.43 -12.55 22.43
CA PRO A 108 -10.77 -11.48 23.36
C PRO A 108 -11.06 -10.13 22.68
N PHE A 109 -11.13 -10.08 21.35
CA PHE A 109 -11.37 -8.87 20.56
C PHE A 109 -11.97 -9.24 19.20
N ASP A 110 -12.64 -8.28 18.55
CA ASP A 110 -13.22 -8.49 17.22
C ASP A 110 -12.14 -8.28 16.13
N ALA A 111 -11.38 -9.34 15.85
CA ALA A 111 -10.35 -9.34 14.83
C ALA A 111 -10.88 -8.94 13.44
N LEU A 112 -12.13 -9.28 13.10
CA LEU A 112 -12.72 -8.91 11.81
C LEU A 112 -13.02 -7.41 11.76
N ALA A 113 -13.45 -6.80 12.87
CA ALA A 113 -13.64 -5.36 12.97
C ALA A 113 -12.31 -4.60 12.88
N CYS A 114 -11.25 -5.07 13.55
CA CYS A 114 -9.91 -4.48 13.44
C CYS A 114 -9.42 -4.47 11.98
N ILE A 115 -9.53 -5.61 11.29
CA ILE A 115 -9.14 -5.73 9.88
C ILE A 115 -9.97 -4.80 9.00
N PHE A 116 -11.30 -4.75 9.20
CA PHE A 116 -12.16 -3.87 8.43
C PHE A 116 -11.84 -2.39 8.64
N PHE A 117 -11.57 -1.97 9.88
CA PHE A 117 -11.18 -0.60 10.21
C PHE A 117 -9.92 -0.18 9.42
N CYS A 118 -8.88 -1.04 9.43
CA CYS A 118 -7.63 -0.77 8.73
C CYS A 118 -7.75 -0.83 7.20
N LEU A 119 -8.37 -1.87 6.64
CA LEU A 119 -8.49 -2.04 5.18
C LEU A 119 -9.53 -1.11 4.55
N GLY A 120 -10.60 -0.78 5.28
CA GLY A 120 -11.59 0.19 4.85
C GLY A 120 -11.11 1.64 4.92
N ARG A 121 -9.95 1.89 5.55
CA ARG A 121 -9.46 3.24 5.91
C ARG A 121 -10.54 4.04 6.64
N TYR A 122 -11.21 3.39 7.60
CA TYR A 122 -12.45 3.90 8.20
C TYR A 122 -12.30 5.31 8.80
N GLU A 123 -11.15 5.58 9.42
CA GLU A 123 -10.78 6.87 10.01
C GLU A 123 -10.70 8.02 8.99
N GLU A 124 -10.42 7.74 7.73
CA GLU A 124 -10.22 8.78 6.70
C GLU A 124 -11.53 9.32 6.12
N TYR A 125 -12.67 8.72 6.48
CA TYR A 125 -14.00 9.23 6.15
C TYR A 125 -14.57 10.16 7.24
N SER A 126 -13.90 10.25 8.39
CA SER A 126 -14.19 11.26 9.41
C SER A 126 -13.44 12.56 9.09
N PRO A 127 -13.90 13.72 9.60
CA PRO A 127 -13.11 14.94 9.54
C PRO A 127 -11.73 14.75 10.19
N PHE A 128 -10.68 15.23 9.52
CA PHE A 128 -9.31 15.22 10.01
C PHE A 128 -8.63 16.55 9.66
N GLN A 129 -7.48 16.83 10.28
CA GLN A 129 -6.63 17.95 9.88
C GLN A 129 -5.72 17.49 8.74
N PRO A 130 -5.93 17.94 7.49
CA PRO A 130 -5.06 17.57 6.39
C PRO A 130 -3.70 18.25 6.52
N ASP A 131 -2.69 17.68 5.87
CA ASP A 131 -1.44 18.39 5.65
C ASP A 131 -1.55 19.45 4.53
N ASP A 132 -0.44 20.13 4.23
CA ASP A 132 -0.34 21.19 3.21
C ASP A 132 -0.76 20.74 1.80
N HIS A 133 -0.80 19.43 1.53
CA HIS A 133 -1.21 18.88 0.26
C HIS A 133 -2.66 18.36 0.27
N GLY A 134 -3.38 18.48 1.39
CA GLY A 134 -4.73 17.95 1.52
C GLY A 134 -4.78 16.44 1.83
N ARG A 135 -3.66 15.84 2.25
CA ARG A 135 -3.55 14.40 2.52
C ARG A 135 -3.92 14.09 3.97
N PHE A 136 -4.31 12.84 4.24
CA PHE A 136 -4.43 12.32 5.60
C PHE A 136 -3.02 11.97 6.14
N PRO A 137 -2.47 12.76 7.09
CA PRO A 137 -1.11 12.52 7.60
C PRO A 137 -1.10 11.38 8.63
N ALA A 138 0.06 10.73 8.80
CA ALA A 138 0.25 9.68 9.78
C ALA A 138 -0.13 10.14 11.19
N THR A 139 0.22 11.38 11.54
CA THR A 139 -0.08 11.99 12.86
C THR A 139 -1.57 12.09 13.21
N GLN A 140 -2.47 12.02 12.22
CA GLN A 140 -3.93 11.96 12.46
C GLN A 140 -4.45 10.52 12.58
N SER A 141 -3.61 9.51 12.36
CA SER A 141 -4.02 8.12 12.37
C SER A 141 -4.04 7.53 13.77
N HIS A 142 -5.00 6.64 13.99
CA HIS A 142 -5.07 5.82 15.19
C HIS A 142 -3.79 5.00 15.41
N ALA A 143 -3.12 4.60 14.32
CA ALA A 143 -1.89 3.83 14.35
C ALA A 143 -0.66 4.61 14.84
N ALA A 144 -0.50 5.86 14.42
CA ALA A 144 0.56 6.72 14.92
C ALA A 144 0.33 7.11 16.38
N ALA A 145 -0.91 7.44 16.73
CA ALA A 145 -1.28 7.83 18.09
C ALA A 145 -1.00 6.74 19.14
N ASN A 146 -0.91 5.47 18.71
CA ASN A 146 -0.64 4.31 19.55
C ASN A 146 0.65 3.58 19.15
N ASP A 147 1.55 4.22 18.41
CA ASP A 147 2.88 3.70 18.05
C ASP A 147 2.92 2.27 17.48
N TYR A 148 2.12 2.00 16.45
CA TYR A 148 2.11 0.69 15.80
C TYR A 148 2.19 0.71 14.28
N LEU A 149 2.49 1.86 13.67
CA LEU A 149 2.65 2.00 12.22
C LEU A 149 3.63 0.99 11.60
N HIS A 150 4.69 0.65 12.34
CA HIS A 150 5.72 -0.28 11.91
C HIS A 150 5.25 -1.75 11.90
N LEU A 151 4.08 -2.06 12.48
CA LEU A 151 3.55 -3.42 12.59
C LEU A 151 2.53 -3.74 11.49
N PRO A 152 2.62 -4.92 10.83
CA PRO A 152 1.62 -5.38 9.88
C PRO A 152 0.40 -5.99 10.61
N VAL A 153 -0.31 -5.17 11.39
CA VAL A 153 -1.37 -5.59 12.33
C VAL A 153 -2.50 -6.42 11.69
N VAL A 154 -2.85 -6.18 10.43
CA VAL A 154 -3.84 -7.00 9.71
C VAL A 154 -3.33 -8.43 9.51
N ARG A 155 -2.04 -8.61 9.20
CA ARG A 155 -1.42 -9.94 9.07
C ARG A 155 -1.47 -10.66 10.41
N TYR A 156 -1.19 -9.94 11.50
CA TYR A 156 -1.31 -10.45 12.86
C TYR A 156 -2.74 -10.91 13.18
N TRP A 157 -3.76 -10.08 12.95
CA TRP A 157 -5.15 -10.45 13.25
C TRP A 157 -5.65 -11.62 12.39
N CYS A 158 -5.29 -11.69 11.11
CA CYS A 158 -5.54 -12.88 10.29
C CYS A 158 -4.89 -14.13 10.88
N ARG A 159 -3.64 -14.03 11.34
CA ARG A 159 -2.93 -15.15 11.98
C ARG A 159 -3.62 -15.59 13.28
N ARG A 160 -4.12 -14.66 14.09
CA ARG A 160 -4.91 -14.98 15.30
C ARG A 160 -6.22 -15.72 14.98
N ILE A 161 -6.87 -15.39 13.86
CA ILE A 161 -8.05 -16.14 13.38
C ILE A 161 -7.64 -17.56 12.97
N ALA A 162 -6.53 -17.74 12.25
CA ALA A 162 -6.04 -19.06 11.90
C ALA A 162 -5.69 -19.90 13.14
N GLU A 163 -5.02 -19.31 14.13
CA GLU A 163 -4.64 -19.99 15.38
C GLU A 163 -5.86 -20.40 16.21
N LEU A 164 -6.89 -19.54 16.29
CA LEU A 164 -8.18 -19.88 16.89
C LEU A 164 -8.78 -21.13 16.22
N LEU A 165 -8.83 -21.13 14.89
CA LEU A 165 -9.42 -22.23 14.12
C LEU A 165 -8.60 -23.52 14.25
N GLN A 166 -7.27 -23.43 14.18
CA GLN A 166 -6.39 -24.59 14.32
C GLN A 166 -6.40 -25.17 15.74
N GLY A 167 -6.55 -24.33 16.76
CA GLY A 167 -6.72 -24.76 18.15
C GLY A 167 -8.02 -25.54 18.36
N ALA A 168 -9.11 -25.12 17.69
CA ALA A 168 -10.39 -25.83 17.74
C ALA A 168 -10.43 -27.05 16.82
N TYR A 169 -9.69 -27.03 15.71
CA TYR A 169 -9.70 -28.04 14.67
C TYR A 169 -8.28 -28.50 14.30
N PRO A 170 -7.72 -29.49 15.02
CA PRO A 170 -6.35 -29.98 14.76
C PRO A 170 -6.13 -30.55 13.36
N THR A 171 -7.18 -30.97 12.66
CA THR A 171 -7.15 -31.49 11.28
C THR A 171 -7.29 -30.40 10.22
N LEU A 172 -7.48 -29.13 10.61
CA LEU A 172 -7.53 -28.02 9.67
C LEU A 172 -6.16 -27.84 9.00
N PRO A 173 -6.09 -27.83 7.64
CA PRO A 173 -4.84 -27.58 6.94
C PRO A 173 -4.21 -26.25 7.38
N PRO A 174 -2.87 -26.09 7.30
CA PRO A 174 -2.23 -24.82 7.61
C PRO A 174 -2.73 -23.71 6.68
N PRO A 175 -2.74 -22.44 7.14
CA PRO A 175 -3.10 -21.32 6.29
C PRO A 175 -2.12 -21.20 5.12
N LYS A 176 -2.61 -20.62 4.03
CA LYS A 176 -1.82 -20.32 2.83
C LYS A 176 -0.56 -19.54 3.19
N SER A 177 0.57 -20.05 2.72
CA SER A 177 1.85 -19.32 2.74
C SER A 177 1.90 -18.33 1.58
N HIS A 178 2.44 -17.14 1.85
CA HIS A 178 2.77 -16.15 0.82
C HIS A 178 4.30 -16.10 0.71
N PRO A 179 4.88 -16.27 -0.48
CA PRO A 179 6.33 -16.11 -0.62
C PRO A 179 6.72 -14.68 -0.28
N ASN A 180 7.85 -14.51 0.42
CA ASN A 180 8.47 -13.21 0.57
C ASN A 180 9.06 -12.78 -0.77
N TYR A 181 8.88 -11.53 -1.13
CA TYR A 181 9.58 -10.92 -2.25
C TYR A 181 9.61 -9.40 -2.12
N PHE A 182 10.67 -8.79 -2.62
CA PHE A 182 10.83 -7.37 -2.73
C PHE A 182 10.09 -6.86 -3.96
N GLN A 183 9.28 -5.82 -3.77
CA GLN A 183 8.55 -5.13 -4.83
C GLN A 183 9.09 -3.69 -4.94
N PRO A 184 10.11 -3.45 -5.78
CA PRO A 184 10.58 -2.11 -6.05
C PRO A 184 9.52 -1.32 -6.83
N THR A 185 9.35 -0.05 -6.46
CA THR A 185 8.52 0.89 -7.21
C THR A 185 9.23 2.23 -7.34
N TYR A 186 9.16 2.81 -8.53
CA TYR A 186 9.88 4.02 -8.88
C TYR A 186 8.91 5.10 -9.37
N ASP A 187 9.02 6.30 -8.80
CA ASP A 187 8.28 7.47 -9.27
C ASP A 187 9.24 8.35 -10.09
N ILE A 188 8.88 8.58 -11.35
CA ILE A 188 9.66 9.38 -12.30
C ILE A 188 8.89 10.68 -12.56
N ASP A 189 9.12 11.66 -11.70
CA ASP A 189 8.63 13.03 -11.89
C ASP A 189 9.38 13.72 -13.03
N LEU A 190 10.69 13.44 -13.10
CA LEU A 190 11.65 14.06 -13.97
C LEU A 190 12.73 13.04 -14.33
N LEU A 191 12.88 12.73 -15.62
CA LEU A 191 13.90 11.78 -16.05
C LEU A 191 15.31 12.40 -16.07
N TRP A 192 15.43 13.72 -16.21
CA TRP A 192 16.70 14.45 -16.21
C TRP A 192 16.66 15.62 -15.23
N ALA A 193 17.75 15.91 -14.52
CA ALA A 193 17.96 17.05 -13.62
C ALA A 193 18.05 18.37 -14.39
N TYR A 194 18.72 18.34 -15.55
CA TYR A 194 19.09 19.54 -16.31
C TYR A 194 18.55 19.55 -17.73
N HIS A 195 18.50 18.39 -18.40
CA HIS A 195 18.04 18.29 -19.78
C HIS A 195 16.52 18.22 -19.91
N HIS A 196 16.03 18.60 -21.10
CA HIS A 196 14.61 18.61 -21.47
C HIS A 196 13.68 19.42 -20.53
N ARG A 197 14.21 20.35 -19.73
CA ARG A 197 13.46 21.11 -18.71
C ARG A 197 12.66 22.31 -19.22
N GLY A 198 12.71 22.59 -20.52
CA GLY A 198 12.08 23.77 -21.12
C GLY A 198 12.46 25.09 -20.43
N TRP A 199 11.54 26.06 -20.45
CA TRP A 199 11.77 27.39 -19.87
C TRP A 199 11.87 27.38 -18.34
N LYS A 200 11.18 26.46 -17.64
CA LYS A 200 11.30 26.30 -16.17
C LYS A 200 12.71 25.86 -15.76
N GLY A 201 13.40 25.07 -16.60
CA GLY A 201 14.81 24.73 -16.44
C GLY A 201 15.74 25.93 -16.51
N LEU A 202 15.52 26.81 -17.51
CA LEU A 202 16.27 28.05 -17.66
C LEU A 202 16.06 28.99 -16.46
N ALA A 203 14.81 29.16 -16.02
CA ALA A 203 14.48 29.97 -14.83
C ALA A 203 15.12 29.40 -13.54
N SER A 204 15.15 28.07 -13.40
CA SER A 204 15.85 27.41 -12.29
C SER A 204 17.35 27.66 -12.32
N GLY A 205 17.97 27.70 -13.51
CA GLY A 205 19.37 28.06 -13.69
C GLY A 205 19.69 29.49 -13.20
N VAL A 206 18.87 30.47 -13.58
CA VAL A 206 19.01 31.87 -13.09
C VAL A 206 18.90 31.91 -11.57
N ARG A 207 17.90 31.24 -11.00
CA ARG A 207 17.73 31.15 -9.54
C ARG A 207 18.94 30.52 -8.85
N ASP A 208 19.47 29.42 -9.38
CA ASP A 208 20.63 28.74 -8.80
C ASP A 208 21.87 29.65 -8.80
N SER A 209 22.09 30.43 -9.86
CA SER A 209 23.16 31.45 -9.91
C SER A 209 22.96 32.58 -8.90
N VAL A 210 21.73 33.11 -8.76
CA VAL A 210 21.42 34.20 -7.82
C VAL A 210 21.47 33.73 -6.36
N THR A 211 21.16 32.46 -6.10
CA THR A 211 21.18 31.87 -4.74
C THR A 211 22.53 31.24 -4.37
N GLY A 212 23.58 31.43 -5.18
CA GLY A 212 24.94 30.98 -4.87
C GLY A 212 25.17 29.48 -5.02
N LYS A 213 24.30 28.75 -5.72
CA LYS A 213 24.42 27.29 -5.99
C LYS A 213 25.24 27.05 -7.25
N TRP A 214 26.49 27.52 -7.25
CA TRP A 214 27.37 27.54 -8.42
C TRP A 214 27.62 26.16 -9.02
N ASP A 215 27.73 25.12 -8.20
CA ASP A 215 27.94 23.75 -8.68
C ASP A 215 26.76 23.27 -9.53
N ARG A 216 25.52 23.53 -9.12
CA ARG A 216 24.32 23.20 -9.91
C ARG A 216 24.26 24.01 -11.20
N ALA A 217 24.60 25.30 -11.13
CA ALA A 217 24.64 26.16 -12.30
C ALA A 217 25.69 25.66 -13.33
N ARG A 218 26.88 25.27 -12.86
CA ARG A 218 27.92 24.68 -13.70
C ARG A 218 27.45 23.38 -14.33
N LEU A 219 26.96 22.43 -13.52
CA LEU A 219 26.50 21.12 -13.99
C LEU A 219 25.43 21.25 -15.08
N ARG A 220 24.48 22.17 -14.90
CA ARG A 220 23.41 22.45 -15.87
C ARG A 220 23.90 22.73 -17.29
N PHE A 221 25.07 23.35 -17.44
CA PHE A 221 25.62 23.71 -18.74
C PHE A 221 26.79 22.83 -19.20
N SER A 222 27.33 21.97 -18.32
CA SER A 222 28.51 21.16 -18.63
C SER A 222 28.26 19.66 -18.72
N VAL A 223 27.19 19.14 -18.10
CA VAL A 223 26.93 17.70 -18.06
C VAL A 223 26.30 17.21 -19.36
N SER A 224 26.81 16.11 -19.89
CA SER A 224 26.16 15.42 -21.01
C SER A 224 24.83 14.80 -20.57
N GLU A 225 23.97 14.43 -21.52
CA GLU A 225 22.68 13.79 -21.19
C GLU A 225 22.84 12.43 -20.52
N SER A 226 23.83 11.65 -20.95
CA SER A 226 24.16 10.36 -20.35
C SER A 226 24.73 10.44 -18.94
N GLU A 227 25.25 11.61 -18.55
CA GLU A 227 25.84 11.86 -17.24
C GLU A 227 24.91 12.67 -16.32
N ASP A 228 23.71 13.01 -16.79
CA ASP A 228 22.72 13.73 -15.98
C ASP A 228 22.34 12.89 -14.75
N SER A 229 22.38 13.52 -13.58
CA SER A 229 22.25 12.83 -12.29
C SER A 229 20.88 12.17 -12.05
N TYR A 230 19.85 12.51 -12.83
CA TYR A 230 18.54 11.84 -12.74
C TYR A 230 18.38 10.76 -13.82
N ASN A 231 19.24 10.72 -14.85
CA ASN A 231 19.17 9.77 -15.95
C ASN A 231 19.65 8.38 -15.52
N LEU A 232 18.89 7.75 -14.64
CA LEU A 232 19.26 6.53 -13.90
C LEU A 232 18.29 5.38 -14.13
N LEU A 233 17.27 5.54 -14.96
CA LEU A 233 16.23 4.52 -15.17
C LEU A 233 16.84 3.16 -15.51
N THR A 234 17.75 3.10 -16.48
CA THR A 234 18.42 1.85 -16.86
C THR A 234 19.21 1.24 -15.70
N ARG A 235 19.91 2.06 -14.91
CA ARG A 235 20.68 1.62 -13.74
C ARG A 235 19.75 1.07 -12.65
N LEU A 236 18.67 1.78 -12.32
CA LEU A 236 17.66 1.35 -11.35
C LEU A 236 17.02 0.01 -11.73
N LEU A 237 16.65 -0.14 -13.00
CA LEU A 237 16.05 -1.38 -13.50
C LEU A 237 17.05 -2.54 -13.51
N ALA A 238 18.34 -2.26 -13.73
CA ALA A 238 19.40 -3.27 -13.69
C ALA A 238 19.64 -3.84 -12.27
N LEU A 239 19.20 -3.16 -11.21
CA LEU A 239 19.22 -3.69 -9.83
C LEU A 239 18.26 -4.87 -9.62
N HIS A 240 17.42 -5.19 -10.61
CA HIS A 240 16.41 -6.25 -10.51
C HIS A 240 16.62 -7.29 -11.61
N PRO A 241 17.57 -8.22 -11.44
CA PRO A 241 17.90 -9.20 -12.47
C PRO A 241 16.69 -10.11 -12.80
N ARG A 242 16.50 -10.38 -14.09
CA ARG A 242 15.39 -11.16 -14.67
C ARG A 242 15.33 -12.64 -14.25
N GLN A 243 16.16 -13.07 -13.31
CA GLN A 243 16.29 -14.49 -12.94
C GLN A 243 15.03 -15.07 -12.30
N ARG A 244 14.06 -14.23 -11.91
CA ARG A 244 12.74 -14.67 -11.45
C ARG A 244 11.77 -14.77 -12.63
N PRO A 245 11.29 -15.97 -13.03
CA PRO A 245 10.38 -16.16 -14.17
C PRO A 245 8.96 -15.59 -13.95
N ASN A 246 8.76 -14.78 -12.90
CA ASN A 246 7.47 -14.29 -12.48
C ASN A 246 7.38 -12.78 -12.70
N LYS A 247 6.49 -12.35 -13.61
CA LYS A 247 6.19 -10.92 -13.84
C LYS A 247 5.84 -10.14 -12.56
N ARG A 248 5.43 -10.83 -11.49
CA ARG A 248 5.12 -10.22 -10.18
C ARG A 248 6.32 -9.58 -9.47
N THR A 249 7.56 -9.87 -9.85
CA THR A 249 8.75 -9.26 -9.23
C THR A 249 9.38 -8.19 -10.11
N LEU A 250 8.77 -7.85 -11.25
CA LEU A 250 9.23 -6.72 -12.06
C LEU A 250 8.98 -5.41 -11.30
N PRO A 251 9.90 -4.44 -11.37
CA PRO A 251 9.69 -3.11 -10.81
C PRO A 251 8.47 -2.43 -11.44
N TYR A 252 7.74 -1.65 -10.65
CA TYR A 252 6.76 -0.70 -11.18
C TYR A 252 7.43 0.65 -11.39
N VAL A 253 7.16 1.30 -12.53
CA VAL A 253 7.62 2.66 -12.83
C VAL A 253 6.39 3.53 -13.10
N PHE A 254 6.21 4.57 -12.30
CA PHE A 254 5.10 5.50 -12.40
C PHE A 254 5.58 6.80 -13.06
N TRP A 255 4.89 7.19 -14.13
CA TRP A 255 5.31 8.31 -14.98
C TRP A 255 4.45 9.54 -14.75
N LEU A 256 5.07 10.64 -14.34
CA LEU A 256 4.39 11.94 -14.28
C LEU A 256 4.29 12.52 -15.69
N LEU A 257 3.09 12.50 -16.23
CA LEU A 257 2.80 12.93 -17.60
C LEU A 257 1.77 14.06 -17.62
N ALA A 258 1.81 14.96 -16.64
CA ALA A 258 0.86 16.07 -16.54
C ALA A 258 1.12 17.15 -17.60
N ASN A 259 0.15 18.06 -17.78
CA ASN A 259 0.27 19.19 -18.71
C ASN A 259 1.27 20.28 -18.24
N ASN A 260 1.86 20.12 -17.04
CA ASN A 260 2.83 21.05 -16.44
C ASN A 260 2.27 22.47 -16.16
N ASP A 261 0.93 22.59 -16.05
CA ASP A 261 0.21 23.83 -15.76
C ASP A 261 0.33 24.26 -14.30
N LEU A 262 0.53 23.29 -13.40
CA LEU A 262 0.69 23.52 -11.96
C LEU A 262 2.17 23.60 -11.57
N ARG A 263 2.46 24.24 -10.44
CA ARG A 263 3.83 24.36 -9.93
C ARG A 263 4.36 23.03 -9.39
N GLN A 264 3.47 22.19 -8.88
CA GLN A 264 3.76 20.89 -8.28
C GLN A 264 4.18 19.88 -9.35
N ASP A 265 3.53 19.92 -10.52
CA ASP A 265 3.84 19.05 -11.64
C ASP A 265 5.08 19.56 -12.37
N VAL A 266 6.22 18.95 -12.08
CA VAL A 266 7.54 19.43 -12.54
C VAL A 266 7.98 18.80 -13.86
N ASN A 267 7.27 17.78 -14.35
CA ASN A 267 7.58 17.06 -15.57
C ASN A 267 7.64 18.00 -16.79
N PRO A 268 8.43 17.68 -17.83
CA PRO A 268 8.40 18.43 -19.07
C PRO A 268 7.05 18.24 -19.80
N TYR A 269 6.58 19.32 -20.43
CA TYR A 269 5.44 19.29 -21.35
C TYR A 269 5.66 20.30 -22.49
N PRO A 270 5.48 19.93 -23.78
CA PRO A 270 5.22 18.58 -24.29
C PRO A 270 6.25 17.52 -23.84
N ILE A 271 5.85 16.25 -23.81
CA ILE A 271 6.73 15.16 -23.37
C ILE A 271 7.86 14.97 -24.40
N PRO A 272 9.14 14.91 -23.99
CA PRO A 272 10.27 14.67 -24.88
C PRO A 272 10.21 13.31 -25.57
N ASP A 273 10.68 13.23 -26.82
CA ASP A 273 10.73 11.97 -27.58
C ASP A 273 11.64 10.94 -26.89
N GLU A 274 12.72 11.40 -26.25
CA GLU A 274 13.63 10.57 -25.47
C GLU A 274 12.93 9.91 -24.28
N GLN A 275 11.99 10.61 -23.64
CA GLN A 275 11.21 10.05 -22.53
C GLN A 275 10.19 9.03 -23.06
N VAL A 276 9.55 9.31 -24.20
CA VAL A 276 8.66 8.37 -24.88
C VAL A 276 9.40 7.07 -25.22
N GLU A 277 10.61 7.17 -25.75
CA GLU A 277 11.45 6.02 -26.09
C GLU A 277 11.90 5.26 -24.84
N ALA A 278 12.27 5.96 -23.76
CA ALA A 278 12.61 5.32 -22.49
C ALA A 278 11.43 4.50 -21.91
N ILE A 279 10.21 5.03 -21.97
CA ILE A 279 9.00 4.29 -21.55
C ILE A 279 8.81 3.04 -22.41
N ARG A 280 8.92 3.16 -23.73
CA ARG A 280 8.72 2.03 -24.66
C ARG A 280 9.76 0.93 -24.46
N THR A 281 11.03 1.28 -24.50
CA THR A 281 12.16 0.33 -24.46
C THR A 281 12.29 -0.43 -23.14
N THR A 282 11.75 0.10 -22.05
CA THR A 282 11.79 -0.53 -20.72
C THR A 282 10.55 -1.39 -20.40
N SER A 283 9.59 -1.51 -21.31
CA SER A 283 8.35 -2.29 -21.08
C SER A 283 8.58 -3.80 -20.88
N ASP A 284 9.72 -4.34 -21.31
CA ASP A 284 10.09 -5.74 -21.08
C ASP A 284 10.69 -6.02 -19.70
N VAL A 285 11.11 -4.97 -19.00
CA VAL A 285 11.82 -5.06 -17.70
C VAL A 285 11.12 -4.34 -16.56
N ALA A 286 10.05 -3.61 -16.85
CA ALA A 286 9.29 -2.86 -15.88
C ALA A 286 7.79 -2.91 -16.21
N GLN A 287 6.98 -2.74 -15.18
CA GLN A 287 5.55 -2.51 -15.31
C GLN A 287 5.27 -1.01 -15.21
N HIS A 288 4.74 -0.43 -16.28
CA HIS A 288 4.47 1.01 -16.33
C HIS A 288 3.08 1.35 -15.77
N GLY A 289 3.04 2.36 -14.92
CA GLY A 289 1.83 2.96 -14.37
C GLY A 289 1.79 4.47 -14.61
N ILE A 290 0.61 5.06 -14.52
CA ILE A 290 0.46 6.51 -14.55
C ILE A 290 0.81 7.09 -13.17
N HIS A 291 1.49 8.24 -13.14
CA HIS A 291 1.61 9.07 -11.94
C HIS A 291 0.73 10.31 -12.14
N PRO A 292 -0.60 10.24 -11.84
CA PRO A 292 -1.50 11.34 -12.18
C PRO A 292 -1.08 12.63 -11.50
N GLY A 293 -1.08 13.71 -12.28
CA GLY A 293 -0.64 15.03 -11.85
C GLY A 293 -1.44 15.58 -10.68
N TYR A 294 -0.90 16.61 -10.03
CA TYR A 294 -1.45 17.21 -8.82
C TYR A 294 -2.90 17.71 -9.01
N GLY A 295 -3.22 18.18 -10.23
CA GLY A 295 -4.53 18.71 -10.61
C GLY A 295 -5.61 17.65 -10.87
N THR A 296 -5.26 16.36 -10.89
CA THR A 296 -6.21 15.28 -11.25
C THR A 296 -7.17 14.89 -10.11
N LEU A 297 -6.87 15.27 -8.85
CA LEU A 297 -7.63 14.86 -7.67
C LEU A 297 -9.14 15.03 -7.84
N ASP A 298 -9.56 16.22 -8.28
CA ASP A 298 -10.96 16.59 -8.48
C ASP A 298 -11.32 16.73 -9.97
N ASN A 299 -10.48 16.24 -10.88
CA ASN A 299 -10.66 16.38 -12.33
C ASN A 299 -10.50 15.04 -13.07
N LEU A 300 -11.62 14.35 -13.25
CA LEU A 300 -11.68 13.06 -13.95
C LEU A 300 -11.25 13.15 -15.42
N GLU A 301 -11.58 14.24 -16.12
CA GLU A 301 -11.22 14.36 -17.54
C GLU A 301 -9.72 14.54 -17.72
N LEU A 302 -9.07 15.33 -16.84
CA LEU A 302 -7.61 15.43 -16.83
C LEU A 302 -6.96 14.08 -16.50
N LEU A 303 -7.47 13.35 -15.50
CA LEU A 303 -6.99 12.00 -15.18
C LEU A 303 -7.10 11.05 -16.39
N ARG A 304 -8.22 11.10 -17.14
CA ARG A 304 -8.42 10.31 -18.36
C ARG A 304 -7.44 10.70 -19.45
N GLU A 305 -7.22 11.99 -19.65
CA GLU A 305 -6.26 12.51 -20.63
C GLU A 305 -4.85 12.00 -20.34
N GLU A 306 -4.37 12.14 -19.10
CA GLU A 306 -3.04 11.68 -18.67
C GLU A 306 -2.91 10.15 -18.75
N THR A 307 -3.96 9.41 -18.37
CA THR A 307 -3.99 7.95 -18.48
C THR A 307 -3.98 7.49 -19.94
N GLN A 308 -4.74 8.16 -20.81
CA GLN A 308 -4.78 7.88 -22.24
C GLN A 308 -3.42 8.18 -22.89
N ARG A 309 -2.75 9.25 -22.48
CA ARG A 309 -1.41 9.63 -22.95
C ARG A 309 -0.39 8.53 -22.69
N LEU A 310 -0.36 7.98 -21.47
CA LEU A 310 0.51 6.83 -21.19
C LEU A 310 0.13 5.63 -22.06
N GLY A 311 -1.17 5.37 -22.24
CA GLY A 311 -1.64 4.27 -23.10
C GLY A 311 -1.27 4.41 -24.57
N GLN A 312 -1.19 5.64 -25.09
CA GLN A 312 -0.70 5.92 -26.44
C GLN A 312 0.82 5.68 -26.56
N ILE A 313 1.58 5.97 -25.51
CA ILE A 313 3.03 5.73 -25.49
C ILE A 313 3.34 4.23 -25.45
N THR A 314 2.69 3.49 -24.55
CA THR A 314 2.94 2.06 -24.30
C THR A 314 2.20 1.14 -25.28
N GLY A 315 1.19 1.64 -25.98
CA GLY A 315 0.31 0.84 -26.84
C GLY A 315 -0.70 -0.03 -26.08
N CYS A 316 -0.80 0.11 -24.75
CA CYS A 316 -1.75 -0.64 -23.93
C CYS A 316 -2.40 0.25 -22.87
N ALA A 317 -3.68 0.01 -22.55
CA ALA A 317 -4.39 0.79 -21.54
C ALA A 317 -3.73 0.59 -20.15
N PRO A 318 -3.24 1.67 -19.49
CA PRO A 318 -2.64 1.54 -18.18
C PRO A 318 -3.66 1.06 -17.16
N ARG A 319 -3.21 0.20 -16.23
CA ARG A 319 -4.06 -0.33 -15.15
C ARG A 319 -3.54 -0.04 -13.76
N HIS A 320 -2.36 0.58 -13.68
CA HIS A 320 -1.63 0.89 -12.45
C HIS A 320 -1.51 2.40 -12.35
N GLY A 321 -1.76 2.92 -11.16
CA GLY A 321 -1.59 4.34 -10.86
C GLY A 321 -0.98 4.55 -9.48
N ARG A 322 -0.26 5.64 -9.33
CA ARG A 322 0.16 6.19 -8.04
C ARG A 322 -0.05 7.69 -8.07
N GLN A 323 -0.76 8.26 -7.12
CA GLN A 323 -1.03 9.70 -7.11
C GLN A 323 0.24 10.50 -6.85
N HIS A 324 0.46 11.56 -7.63
CA HIS A 324 1.54 12.51 -7.35
C HIS A 324 1.37 13.09 -5.94
N PHE A 325 2.49 13.20 -5.20
CA PHE A 325 2.50 13.53 -3.77
C PHE A 325 1.77 12.54 -2.85
N LEU A 326 1.39 11.34 -3.31
CA LEU A 326 0.46 10.44 -2.60
C LEU A 326 -0.89 11.11 -2.28
N ARG A 327 -1.27 12.08 -3.11
CA ARG A 327 -2.44 12.92 -2.87
C ARG A 327 -3.71 12.25 -3.36
N PHE A 328 -4.46 11.66 -2.42
CA PHE A 328 -5.80 11.15 -2.69
C PHE A 328 -6.77 11.49 -1.57
N ARG A 329 -8.06 11.56 -1.93
CA ARG A 329 -9.17 11.71 -1.00
C ARG A 329 -10.15 10.57 -1.20
N LEU A 330 -10.45 9.86 -0.11
CA LEU A 330 -11.50 8.85 -0.14
C LEU A 330 -12.88 9.52 -0.03
N PRO A 331 -13.89 9.03 -0.77
CA PRO A 331 -13.81 7.97 -1.80
C PRO A 331 -13.52 8.50 -3.22
N ASP A 332 -13.55 9.81 -3.45
CA ASP A 332 -13.59 10.44 -4.77
C ASP A 332 -12.46 10.01 -5.70
N THR A 333 -11.21 10.07 -5.23
CA THR A 333 -10.04 9.74 -6.05
C THR A 333 -10.08 8.29 -6.52
N TYR A 334 -10.46 7.36 -5.64
CA TYR A 334 -10.54 5.94 -5.97
C TYR A 334 -11.70 5.62 -6.93
N ARG A 335 -12.80 6.37 -6.83
CA ARG A 335 -13.88 6.31 -7.83
C ARG A 335 -13.38 6.83 -9.19
N ASN A 336 -12.66 7.95 -9.20
CA ASN A 336 -12.11 8.53 -10.43
C ASN A 336 -11.08 7.61 -11.10
N LEU A 337 -10.20 6.95 -10.33
CA LEU A 337 -9.28 5.93 -10.83
C LEU A 337 -10.01 4.81 -11.57
N LEU A 338 -11.07 4.26 -10.95
CA LEU A 338 -11.88 3.21 -11.59
C LEU A 338 -12.56 3.70 -12.88
N LEU A 339 -13.07 4.94 -12.90
CA LEU A 339 -13.70 5.55 -14.07
C LEU A 339 -12.70 5.88 -15.19
N ALA A 340 -11.42 6.02 -14.87
CA ALA A 340 -10.32 6.19 -15.81
C ALA A 340 -9.69 4.85 -16.25
N GLY A 341 -10.20 3.71 -15.78
CA GLY A 341 -9.71 2.38 -16.13
C GLY A 341 -8.53 1.87 -15.27
N ILE A 342 -8.09 2.65 -14.28
CA ILE A 342 -7.06 2.24 -13.33
C ILE A 342 -7.68 1.28 -12.31
N ALA A 343 -7.12 0.07 -12.24
CA ALA A 343 -7.62 -1.00 -11.38
C ALA A 343 -6.67 -1.34 -10.22
N ASN A 344 -5.49 -0.73 -10.18
CA ASN A 344 -4.49 -0.92 -9.14
C ASN A 344 -3.94 0.44 -8.70
N ASP A 345 -4.16 0.81 -7.45
CA ASP A 345 -3.58 2.00 -6.82
C ASP A 345 -2.39 1.60 -5.95
N HIS A 346 -1.30 2.34 -6.06
CA HIS A 346 -0.05 2.13 -5.33
C HIS A 346 0.26 3.31 -4.40
N SER A 347 -0.74 4.10 -4.02
CA SER A 347 -0.60 5.33 -3.24
C SER A 347 -0.76 5.12 -1.73
N MET A 348 -1.07 3.89 -1.29
CA MET A 348 -1.44 3.59 0.10
C MET A 348 -0.22 3.45 1.01
N GLY A 349 0.36 4.60 1.34
CA GLY A 349 1.34 4.80 2.40
C GLY A 349 1.20 6.21 2.99
N TYR A 350 1.99 6.52 3.99
CA TYR A 350 2.07 7.88 4.54
C TYR A 350 3.21 8.64 3.87
N ALA A 351 3.01 9.94 3.68
CA ALA A 351 4.07 10.80 3.17
C ALA A 351 5.03 11.23 4.29
N ASP A 352 4.53 11.34 5.51
CA ASP A 352 5.19 11.95 6.66
C ASP A 352 5.86 10.96 7.61
N GLN A 353 5.52 9.67 7.58
CA GLN A 353 6.16 8.63 8.40
C GLN A 353 6.23 7.29 7.66
N PRO A 354 7.27 6.47 7.89
CA PRO A 354 7.30 5.11 7.37
C PRO A 354 6.38 4.18 8.17
N GLY A 355 5.89 3.12 7.52
CA GLY A 355 5.01 2.11 8.11
C GLY A 355 3.83 1.74 7.22
N TRP A 356 2.99 0.84 7.73
CA TRP A 356 1.88 0.27 6.99
C TRP A 356 0.60 1.08 7.21
N ARG A 357 0.30 2.04 6.33
CA ARG A 357 -0.92 2.85 6.41
C ARG A 357 -2.19 2.02 6.56
N ALA A 358 -2.36 0.99 5.73
CA ALA A 358 -3.49 0.07 5.81
C ALA A 358 -3.28 -1.11 6.80
N GLY A 359 -2.23 -1.07 7.63
CA GLY A 359 -1.87 -2.13 8.57
C GLY A 359 -1.45 -3.46 7.92
N THR A 360 -1.17 -3.47 6.62
CA THR A 360 -0.83 -4.67 5.86
C THR A 360 0.16 -4.38 4.75
N ASN A 361 0.93 -5.40 4.39
CA ASN A 361 1.78 -5.43 3.19
C ASN A 361 1.09 -6.14 2.00
N LEU A 362 -0.02 -6.85 2.22
CA LEU A 362 -0.69 -7.56 1.12
C LEU A 362 -1.61 -6.65 0.32
N PRO A 363 -1.67 -6.83 -1.02
CA PRO A 363 -2.69 -6.18 -1.83
C PRO A 363 -4.10 -6.62 -1.45
N TYR A 364 -5.01 -5.65 -1.29
CA TYR A 364 -6.38 -5.87 -0.87
C TYR A 364 -7.38 -5.14 -1.78
N LYS A 365 -8.67 -5.49 -1.73
CA LYS A 365 -9.70 -4.77 -2.49
C LYS A 365 -10.19 -3.57 -1.72
N TRP A 366 -10.31 -2.41 -2.35
CA TRP A 366 -10.89 -1.25 -1.70
C TRP A 366 -12.39 -1.47 -1.43
N TYR A 367 -12.82 -1.10 -0.21
CA TYR A 367 -14.21 -1.02 0.18
C TYR A 367 -14.66 0.44 0.18
N ASP A 368 -15.58 0.78 -0.72
CA ASP A 368 -16.22 2.10 -0.76
C ASP A 368 -17.22 2.18 0.40
N LEU A 369 -16.80 2.83 1.49
CA LEU A 369 -17.55 2.86 2.75
C LEU A 369 -18.90 3.56 2.58
N GLU A 370 -18.92 4.70 1.89
CA GLU A 370 -20.16 5.44 1.63
C GLU A 370 -21.17 4.62 0.82
N ARG A 371 -20.69 3.81 -0.14
CA ARG A 371 -21.55 2.91 -0.94
C ARG A 371 -21.78 1.54 -0.30
N GLU A 372 -21.17 1.26 0.85
CA GLU A 372 -21.18 -0.05 1.51
C GLU A 372 -20.81 -1.22 0.58
N ALA A 373 -19.84 -1.02 -0.31
CA ALA A 373 -19.55 -1.96 -1.38
C ALA A 373 -18.05 -2.23 -1.59
N ALA A 374 -17.71 -3.52 -1.71
CA ALA A 374 -16.39 -3.91 -2.20
C ALA A 374 -16.27 -3.58 -3.70
N THR A 375 -15.14 -3.03 -4.10
CA THR A 375 -14.93 -2.55 -5.48
C THR A 375 -13.95 -3.43 -6.27
N GLY A 376 -13.77 -3.10 -7.55
CA GLY A 376 -12.76 -3.71 -8.40
C GLY A 376 -11.34 -3.24 -8.14
N LEU A 377 -11.14 -2.10 -7.44
CA LEU A 377 -9.85 -1.47 -7.24
C LEU A 377 -9.01 -2.28 -6.25
N THR A 378 -7.80 -2.65 -6.65
CA THR A 378 -6.79 -3.26 -5.78
C THR A 378 -5.89 -2.17 -5.22
N ILE A 379 -5.69 -2.16 -3.91
CA ILE A 379 -4.77 -1.26 -3.24
C ILE A 379 -3.48 -2.04 -2.94
N HIS A 380 -2.34 -1.45 -3.29
CA HIS A 380 -1.00 -1.99 -3.06
C HIS A 380 -0.28 -1.08 -2.05
N PRO A 381 -0.22 -1.47 -0.76
CA PRO A 381 0.52 -0.71 0.25
C PRO A 381 2.02 -0.71 0.02
N PHE A 382 2.70 0.33 0.49
CA PHE A 382 4.15 0.39 0.60
C PHE A 382 4.60 0.78 2.01
N ALA A 383 5.82 0.38 2.37
CA ALA A 383 6.36 0.51 3.72
C ALA A 383 7.05 1.85 3.96
N ALA A 384 7.87 2.28 3.01
CA ALA A 384 8.69 3.48 3.16
C ALA A 384 8.96 4.13 1.80
N MET A 385 9.28 5.42 1.87
CA MET A 385 9.64 6.27 0.74
C MET A 385 10.91 7.06 1.10
N ASP A 386 11.83 7.20 0.15
CA ASP A 386 13.04 8.03 0.27
C ASP A 386 12.79 9.42 0.85
N VAL A 387 11.83 10.16 0.29
CA VAL A 387 11.49 11.52 0.70
C VAL A 387 10.94 11.55 2.13
N THR A 388 10.20 10.53 2.55
CA THR A 388 9.73 10.41 3.95
C THR A 388 10.92 10.31 4.90
N LEU A 389 11.82 9.36 4.65
CA LEU A 389 12.99 9.11 5.50
C LEU A 389 13.91 10.34 5.54
N LYS A 390 14.21 10.93 4.38
CA LYS A 390 15.15 12.05 4.34
C LYS A 390 14.55 13.37 4.82
N ASN A 391 13.36 13.73 4.35
CA ASN A 391 12.85 15.10 4.49
C ASN A 391 11.84 15.26 5.63
N TYR A 392 11.12 14.19 6.01
CA TYR A 392 10.16 14.23 7.12
C TYR A 392 10.79 13.69 8.41
N GLU A 393 11.38 12.50 8.39
CA GLU A 393 12.10 11.93 9.54
C GLU A 393 13.46 12.60 9.77
N ASN A 394 14.02 13.25 8.74
CA ASN A 394 15.30 13.97 8.81
C ASN A 394 16.49 13.09 9.26
N ILE A 395 16.50 11.83 8.81
CA ILE A 395 17.54 10.85 9.13
C ILE A 395 18.55 10.68 7.99
N GLY A 396 19.72 10.12 8.30
CA GLY A 396 20.77 9.83 7.33
C GLY A 396 20.61 8.48 6.61
N PRO A 397 21.38 8.20 5.54
CA PRO A 397 21.25 6.96 4.77
C PRO A 397 21.36 5.67 5.60
N ALA A 398 22.33 5.59 6.52
CA ALA A 398 22.56 4.39 7.33
C ALA A 398 21.36 4.08 8.25
N GLU A 399 20.84 5.10 8.94
CA GLU A 399 19.66 4.98 9.80
C GLU A 399 18.40 4.64 8.99
N ALA A 400 18.25 5.26 7.81
CA ALA A 400 17.16 4.94 6.88
C ALA A 400 17.19 3.47 6.44
N ARG A 401 18.38 2.92 6.15
CA ARG A 401 18.55 1.50 5.84
C ARG A 401 18.12 0.62 7.01
N ASP A 402 18.55 0.92 8.22
CA ASP A 402 18.22 0.13 9.41
C ASP A 402 16.71 0.11 9.66
N GLN A 403 16.06 1.28 9.57
CA GLN A 403 14.60 1.41 9.72
C GLN A 403 13.82 0.62 8.64
N ILE A 404 14.30 0.62 7.38
CA ILE A 404 13.70 -0.18 6.32
C ILE A 404 13.84 -1.69 6.62
N LEU A 405 15.00 -2.12 7.12
CA LEU A 405 15.24 -3.53 7.47
C LEU A 405 14.38 -3.99 8.64
N GLU A 406 14.09 -3.12 9.62
CA GLU A 406 13.13 -3.39 10.69
C GLU A 406 11.72 -3.63 10.14
N LEU A 407 11.26 -2.78 9.22
CA LEU A 407 9.96 -2.97 8.54
C LEU A 407 9.92 -4.28 7.73
N ARG A 408 11.02 -4.64 7.05
CA ARG A 408 11.15 -5.91 6.32
C ARG A 408 11.09 -7.12 7.26
N ALA A 409 11.73 -7.02 8.44
CA ALA A 409 11.72 -8.07 9.45
C ALA A 409 10.31 -8.27 10.04
N ALA A 410 9.57 -7.18 10.28
CA ALA A 410 8.21 -7.22 10.82
C ALA A 410 7.23 -8.03 9.95
N VAL A 411 7.40 -8.01 8.62
CA VAL A 411 6.57 -8.77 7.67
C VAL A 411 7.10 -10.14 7.29
N ALA A 412 8.39 -10.42 7.51
CA ALA A 412 9.06 -11.63 7.05
C ALA A 412 8.35 -12.94 7.45
N LYS A 413 7.87 -13.00 8.70
CA LYS A 413 7.14 -14.17 9.25
C LYS A 413 5.76 -14.39 8.65
N TYR A 414 5.19 -13.38 7.99
CA TYR A 414 3.87 -13.44 7.37
C TYR A 414 3.91 -13.65 5.86
N GLY A 415 5.07 -13.40 5.23
CA GLY A 415 5.21 -13.47 3.79
C GLY A 415 4.64 -12.25 3.05
N GLY A 416 4.68 -12.33 1.71
CA GLY A 416 4.10 -11.31 0.82
C GLY A 416 5.11 -10.29 0.31
N PRO A 417 4.65 -9.27 -0.43
CA PRO A 417 5.52 -8.23 -0.94
C PRO A 417 6.06 -7.38 0.20
N PHE A 418 7.33 -6.98 0.08
CA PHE A 418 7.88 -5.82 0.76
C PHE A 418 8.07 -4.71 -0.27
N THR A 419 7.20 -3.69 -0.23
CA THR A 419 7.15 -2.66 -1.26
C THR A 419 7.82 -1.38 -0.76
N LEU A 420 8.74 -0.83 -1.57
CA LEU A 420 9.37 0.47 -1.34
C LEU A 420 9.06 1.44 -2.49
N LEU A 421 8.95 2.72 -2.16
CA LEU A 421 8.83 3.82 -3.11
C LEU A 421 10.17 4.56 -3.18
N TRP A 422 10.72 4.73 -4.38
CA TRP A 422 11.95 5.49 -4.58
C TRP A 422 11.86 6.39 -5.80
N HIS A 423 12.60 7.50 -5.79
CA HIS A 423 12.71 8.41 -6.92
C HIS A 423 14.12 8.34 -7.50
N ASN A 424 14.24 8.42 -8.82
CA ASN A 424 15.54 8.55 -9.48
C ASN A 424 16.28 9.83 -9.03
N SER A 425 15.54 10.89 -8.71
CA SER A 425 16.11 12.14 -8.19
C SER A 425 16.86 11.98 -6.86
N SER A 426 16.57 10.92 -6.11
CA SER A 426 17.15 10.64 -4.79
C SER A 426 18.57 10.07 -4.83
N TYR A 427 19.17 10.08 -6.02
CA TYR A 427 20.56 9.72 -6.26
C TYR A 427 21.48 10.92 -6.48
N ALA A 428 20.94 12.14 -6.56
CA ALA A 428 21.70 13.32 -6.99
C ALA A 428 22.31 14.08 -5.78
N PRO A 429 23.62 13.97 -5.51
CA PRO A 429 24.25 14.56 -4.33
C PRO A 429 24.16 16.09 -4.32
N GLU A 430 24.24 16.71 -5.49
CA GLU A 430 24.12 18.16 -5.63
C GLU A 430 22.72 18.67 -5.28
N HIS A 431 21.72 17.78 -5.25
CA HIS A 431 20.36 18.05 -4.77
C HIS A 431 20.14 17.67 -3.30
N GLY A 432 21.22 17.33 -2.57
CA GLY A 432 21.20 17.01 -1.14
C GLY A 432 21.02 15.52 -0.85
N TRP A 433 21.19 14.64 -1.83
CA TRP A 433 21.02 13.19 -1.71
C TRP A 433 22.35 12.42 -1.67
N ALA A 434 23.41 13.04 -1.16
CA ALA A 434 24.72 12.39 -1.06
C ALA A 434 24.62 11.12 -0.20
N GLY A 435 25.13 9.98 -0.70
CA GLY A 435 25.14 8.70 -0.01
C GLY A 435 23.83 7.90 -0.08
N TRP A 436 22.73 8.49 -0.57
CA TRP A 436 21.43 7.82 -0.63
C TRP A 436 21.34 6.80 -1.77
N GLY A 437 21.97 7.09 -2.91
CA GLY A 437 22.01 6.18 -4.04
C GLY A 437 22.79 4.91 -3.75
N GLU A 438 23.98 5.05 -3.14
CA GLU A 438 24.82 3.94 -2.72
C GLU A 438 24.10 3.07 -1.68
N MET A 439 23.49 3.71 -0.67
CA MET A 439 22.71 3.00 0.34
C MET A 439 21.55 2.21 -0.26
N TYR A 440 20.81 2.82 -1.20
CA TYR A 440 19.68 2.12 -1.83
C TYR A 440 20.14 0.93 -2.67
N GLU A 441 21.25 1.02 -3.39
CA GLU A 441 21.79 -0.11 -4.15
C GLU A 441 22.20 -1.28 -3.24
N GLU A 442 22.91 -0.99 -2.15
CA GLU A 442 23.27 -2.00 -1.14
C GLU A 442 22.02 -2.63 -0.50
N LEU A 443 21.03 -1.81 -0.16
CA LEU A 443 19.76 -2.24 0.41
C LEU A 443 19.01 -3.15 -0.55
N VAL A 444 18.87 -2.77 -1.83
CA VAL A 444 18.16 -3.57 -2.84
C VAL A 444 18.82 -4.93 -3.02
N GLN A 445 20.15 -4.98 -3.09
CA GLN A 445 20.86 -6.26 -3.16
C GLN A 445 20.55 -7.14 -1.94
N GLY A 446 20.68 -6.57 -0.73
CA GLY A 446 20.38 -7.30 0.51
C GLY A 446 18.92 -7.76 0.61
N LEU A 447 17.97 -6.99 0.08
CA LEU A 447 16.55 -7.38 0.06
C LEU A 447 16.29 -8.54 -0.90
N HIS A 448 16.92 -8.57 -2.08
CA HIS A 448 16.81 -9.72 -2.99
C HIS A 448 17.42 -10.98 -2.41
N ASP A 449 18.58 -10.86 -1.74
CA ASP A 449 19.27 -11.99 -1.10
C ASP A 449 18.40 -12.61 0.02
N LEU A 450 17.60 -11.81 0.73
CA LEU A 450 16.65 -12.28 1.75
C LEU A 450 15.41 -12.99 1.17
N ASP A 451 15.19 -12.88 -0.13
CA ASP A 451 14.05 -13.47 -0.83
C ASP A 451 14.42 -14.70 -1.67
N GLU A 452 15.70 -15.06 -1.71
CA GLU A 452 16.21 -16.35 -2.21
C GLU A 452 16.21 -17.40 -1.08
#